data_AF-X1G883-F1
#
_entry.id   AF-X1G883-F1
#
_cell.length_a   1.000
_cell.length_b   1.000
_cell.length_c   1.000
_cell.angle_alpha   90.00
_cell.angle_beta   90.00
_cell.angle_gamma   90.00
#
_symmetry.space_group_name_H-M   'P 1'
#
loop_
_entity.id
_entity.type
_entity.pdbx_description
1 polymer ?
#
loop_
_entity_poly.entity_id
_entity_poly.type
_entity_poly.pdbx_seq_one_letter_code
_entity_poly.pdbx_strand_id
1 'polypeptide(L)'
;MPPIVSIVGKSKSGKTTLIEELIQELKSRGYRVATIKHTPQGMTFDEPDKDSWRHIQAGSEATAISSPDKVVLIKPVTQALTLDEVVHLVGEDCDIILAEGFKQDNTPKIEVHRREVGPPLSAVRKLIAIATDEPLETKVRQFSRQDIKGLADLLERGFIKPQRERTSLYINNIPVPLTAFPREIISHVLLTMVSCLKGVGEVRSLDISLRKEPKQG
;
A
#
# COMPACT_ATOMS: atom_id res chain seq x y z
N MET A 1 -5.85 5.23 5.96
CA MET A 1 -5.03 4.56 4.97
C MET A 1 -3.91 3.82 5.69
N PRO A 2 -3.61 2.57 5.32
CA PRO A 2 -2.48 1.84 5.86
C PRO A 2 -1.15 2.56 5.64
N PRO A 3 -0.16 2.37 6.51
CA PRO A 3 1.17 2.89 6.28
C PRO A 3 1.77 2.22 5.06
N ILE A 4 2.45 3.01 4.24
CA ILE A 4 3.11 2.55 3.03
C ILE A 4 4.61 2.75 3.19
N VAL A 5 5.38 1.69 2.99
CA VAL A 5 6.84 1.77 2.93
C VAL A 5 7.30 1.28 1.57
N SER A 6 8.04 2.14 0.87
CA SER A 6 8.55 1.82 -0.47
C SER A 6 9.91 1.14 -0.39
N ILE A 7 10.04 0.01 -1.08
CA ILE A 7 11.30 -0.69 -1.26
C ILE A 7 11.89 -0.27 -2.60
N VAL A 8 13.02 0.44 -2.53
CA VAL A 8 13.71 1.03 -3.68
C VAL A 8 15.10 0.44 -3.84
N GLY A 9 15.69 0.63 -5.01
CA GLY A 9 17.02 0.08 -5.31
C GLY A 9 17.22 -0.01 -6.81
N LYS A 10 18.45 -0.32 -7.23
CA LYS A 10 18.76 -0.60 -8.63
C LYS A 10 18.10 -1.91 -9.10
N SER A 11 18.06 -2.14 -10.41
CA SER A 11 17.65 -3.45 -10.94
C SER A 11 18.59 -4.53 -10.40
N LYS A 12 18.08 -5.74 -10.14
CA LYS A 12 18.84 -6.89 -9.61
C LYS A 12 19.49 -6.71 -8.22
N SER A 13 19.14 -5.65 -7.48
CA SER A 13 19.59 -5.45 -6.08
C SER A 13 18.98 -6.43 -5.06
N GLY A 14 17.93 -7.17 -5.43
CA GLY A 14 17.24 -8.10 -4.52
C GLY A 14 16.00 -7.53 -3.82
N LYS A 15 15.39 -6.46 -4.34
CA LYS A 15 14.14 -5.87 -3.81
C LYS A 15 13.01 -6.91 -3.64
N THR A 16 12.76 -7.71 -4.67
CA THR A 16 11.68 -8.71 -4.66
C THR A 16 11.93 -9.74 -3.56
N THR A 17 13.15 -10.26 -3.43
CA THR A 17 13.53 -11.17 -2.34
C THR A 17 13.32 -10.54 -0.97
N LEU A 18 13.76 -9.30 -0.77
CA LEU A 18 13.57 -8.60 0.51
C LEU A 18 12.08 -8.44 0.84
N ILE A 19 11.25 -8.10 -0.16
CA ILE A 19 9.80 -7.98 0.03
C ILE A 19 9.18 -9.33 0.41
N GLU A 20 9.53 -10.41 -0.27
CA GLU A 20 9.04 -11.75 0.03
C GLU A 20 9.37 -12.16 1.48
N GLU A 21 10.62 -11.96 1.89
CA GLU A 21 11.09 -12.27 3.25
C GLU A 21 10.40 -11.40 4.31
N LEU A 22 10.23 -10.10 4.04
CA LEU A 22 9.48 -9.20 4.93
C LEU A 22 8.01 -9.58 5.05
N ILE A 23 7.36 -10.00 3.96
CA ILE A 23 5.98 -10.49 3.99
C ILE A 23 5.89 -11.71 4.91
N GLN A 24 6.79 -12.68 4.74
CA GLN A 24 6.81 -13.89 5.57
C GLN A 24 7.01 -13.55 7.05
N GLU A 25 7.98 -12.70 7.38
CA GLU A 25 8.26 -12.28 8.76
C GLU A 25 7.12 -11.48 9.37
N LEU A 26 6.52 -10.52 8.66
CA LEU A 26 5.41 -9.73 9.19
C LEU A 26 4.13 -10.57 9.34
N LYS A 27 3.86 -11.49 8.42
CA LYS A 27 2.74 -12.43 8.54
C LYS A 27 2.94 -13.40 9.70
N SER A 28 4.15 -13.87 9.98
CA SER A 28 4.43 -14.74 11.13
C SER A 28 4.14 -14.04 12.47
N ARG A 29 4.22 -12.70 12.49
CA ARG A 29 3.85 -11.84 13.62
C ARG A 29 2.34 -11.50 13.69
N GLY A 30 1.53 -12.00 12.77
CA GLY A 30 0.09 -11.79 12.73
C GLY A 30 -0.36 -10.53 11.99
N TYR A 31 0.51 -9.86 11.23
CA TYR A 31 0.12 -8.70 10.44
C TYR A 31 -0.42 -9.08 9.06
N ARG A 32 -1.40 -8.30 8.60
CA ARG A 32 -1.93 -8.31 7.24
C ARG A 32 -1.06 -7.40 6.38
N VAL A 33 -0.43 -7.96 5.36
CA VAL A 33 0.50 -7.25 4.47
C VAL A 33 -0.07 -7.25 3.07
N ALA A 34 -0.09 -6.09 2.43
CA ALA A 34 -0.37 -5.95 1.00
C ALA A 34 0.86 -5.42 0.26
N THR A 35 0.91 -5.64 -1.05
CA THR A 35 2.00 -5.18 -1.91
C THR A 35 1.48 -4.38 -3.08
N ILE A 36 2.21 -3.34 -3.46
CA ILE A 36 1.96 -2.61 -4.70
C ILE A 36 3.26 -2.58 -5.50
N LYS A 37 3.22 -2.95 -6.77
CA LYS A 37 4.39 -2.92 -7.64
C LYS A 37 4.20 -1.90 -8.75
N HIS A 38 5.12 -0.95 -8.87
CA HIS A 38 5.16 -0.02 -9.99
C HIS A 38 6.05 -0.55 -11.11
N THR A 39 5.46 -0.80 -12.29
CA THR A 39 6.18 -1.14 -13.52
C THR A 39 6.14 0.04 -14.51
N PRO A 40 7.28 0.46 -15.08
CA PRO A 40 7.28 1.48 -16.13
C PRO A 40 6.68 0.99 -17.46
N GLN A 41 6.62 -0.33 -17.67
CA GLN A 41 6.11 -0.93 -18.90
C GLN A 41 4.67 -1.38 -18.68
N GLY A 42 3.82 -1.15 -19.69
CA GLY A 42 2.45 -1.67 -19.71
C GLY A 42 2.45 -3.19 -19.56
N MET A 43 1.54 -3.70 -18.74
CA MET A 43 1.32 -5.13 -18.54
C MET A 43 -0.09 -5.48 -19.00
N THR A 44 -0.21 -6.59 -19.73
CA THR A 44 -1.51 -7.19 -20.05
C THR A 44 -1.65 -8.44 -19.21
N PHE A 45 -2.64 -8.46 -18.32
CA PHE A 45 -2.93 -9.61 -17.45
C PHE A 45 -4.11 -10.45 -17.98
N ASP A 46 -4.75 -10.01 -19.05
CA ASP A 46 -5.88 -10.68 -19.66
C ASP A 46 -5.51 -11.27 -21.02
N GLU A 47 -6.10 -12.42 -21.35
CA GLU A 47 -5.90 -13.06 -22.64
C GLU A 47 -6.86 -12.44 -23.67
N PRO A 48 -6.38 -12.10 -24.88
CA PRO A 48 -7.24 -11.65 -25.97
C PRO A 48 -8.42 -12.60 -26.20
N ASP A 49 -9.57 -12.03 -26.56
CA ASP A 49 -10.80 -12.73 -26.94
C ASP A 49 -11.55 -13.50 -25.83
N LYS A 50 -11.09 -13.46 -24.57
CA LYS A 50 -11.90 -13.91 -23.43
C LYS A 50 -12.98 -12.90 -23.04
N ASP A 51 -14.00 -13.35 -22.30
CA ASP A 51 -15.14 -12.53 -21.92
C ASP A 51 -14.73 -11.28 -21.12
N SER A 52 -13.79 -11.41 -20.18
CA SER A 52 -13.25 -10.28 -19.42
C SER A 52 -12.56 -9.24 -20.32
N TRP A 53 -11.79 -9.71 -21.31
CA TRP A 53 -11.14 -8.84 -22.28
C TRP A 53 -12.18 -8.10 -23.12
N ARG A 54 -13.23 -8.81 -23.58
CA ARG A 54 -14.34 -8.23 -24.35
C ARG A 54 -15.13 -7.19 -23.53
N HIS A 55 -15.33 -7.41 -22.23
CA HIS A 55 -15.95 -6.40 -21.35
C HIS A 55 -15.12 -5.12 -21.28
N ILE A 56 -13.80 -5.24 -21.16
CA ILE A 56 -12.88 -4.11 -21.16
C ILE A 56 -12.93 -3.36 -22.50
N GLN A 57 -12.86 -4.08 -23.61
CA GLN A 57 -12.94 -3.47 -24.95
C GLN A 57 -14.30 -2.81 -25.23
N ALA A 58 -15.38 -3.33 -24.64
CA ALA A 58 -16.71 -2.73 -24.71
C ALA A 58 -16.84 -1.41 -23.94
N GLY A 59 -15.81 -0.99 -23.19
CA GLY A 59 -15.79 0.27 -22.44
C GLY A 59 -16.15 0.11 -20.95
N SER A 60 -16.01 -1.09 -20.38
CA SER A 60 -16.18 -1.26 -18.94
C SER A 60 -15.11 -0.48 -18.16
N GLU A 61 -15.55 0.41 -17.27
CA GLU A 61 -14.68 1.21 -16.38
C GLU A 61 -13.81 0.34 -15.46
N ALA A 62 -14.32 -0.85 -15.09
CA ALA A 62 -13.58 -1.86 -14.34
C ALA A 62 -14.19 -3.25 -14.58
N THR A 63 -13.35 -4.26 -14.70
CA THR A 63 -13.77 -5.66 -14.84
C THR A 63 -13.15 -6.48 -13.72
N ALA A 64 -13.99 -7.15 -12.94
CA ALA A 64 -13.56 -8.04 -11.86
C ALA A 64 -13.85 -9.50 -12.25
N ILE A 65 -12.85 -10.35 -12.09
CA ILE A 65 -12.96 -11.80 -12.26
C ILE A 65 -12.85 -12.41 -10.87
N SER A 66 -13.83 -13.21 -10.48
CA SER A 66 -13.90 -13.84 -9.15
C SER A 66 -13.85 -15.36 -9.28
N SER A 67 -12.93 -16.00 -8.56
CA SER A 67 -12.85 -17.44 -8.37
C SER A 67 -12.90 -17.78 -6.88
N PRO A 68 -13.06 -19.06 -6.50
CA PRO A 68 -13.15 -19.45 -5.08
C PRO A 68 -11.95 -19.02 -4.22
N ASP A 69 -10.78 -18.82 -4.82
CA ASP A 69 -9.50 -18.56 -4.15
C ASP A 69 -8.91 -17.17 -4.42
N LYS A 70 -9.43 -16.40 -5.38
CA LYS A 70 -8.85 -15.10 -5.76
C LYS A 70 -9.81 -14.22 -6.54
N VAL A 71 -9.49 -12.93 -6.52
CA VAL A 71 -10.13 -11.92 -7.35
C VAL A 71 -9.04 -11.23 -8.17
N VAL A 72 -9.33 -11.01 -9.45
CA VAL A 72 -8.52 -10.16 -10.34
C VAL A 72 -9.36 -8.94 -10.70
N LEU A 73 -8.84 -7.76 -10.42
CA LEU A 73 -9.45 -6.48 -10.82
C LEU A 73 -8.62 -5.85 -11.92
N ILE A 74 -9.24 -5.62 -13.07
CA ILE A 74 -8.66 -4.88 -14.18
C ILE A 74 -9.39 -3.55 -14.29
N LYS A 75 -8.65 -2.46 -14.13
CA LYS A 75 -9.17 -1.10 -14.23
C LYS A 75 -8.36 -0.33 -15.27
N PRO A 76 -8.85 -0.18 -16.51
CA PRO A 76 -8.22 0.68 -17.50
C PRO A 76 -8.11 2.11 -16.96
N VAL A 77 -6.96 2.75 -17.19
CA VAL A 77 -6.74 4.14 -16.80
C VAL A 77 -6.17 4.92 -17.97
N THR A 78 -6.64 6.15 -18.15
CA THR A 78 -6.12 7.07 -19.17
C THR A 78 -4.86 7.79 -18.71
N GLN A 79 -4.64 7.85 -17.40
CA GLN A 79 -3.49 8.44 -16.74
C GLN A 79 -3.00 7.53 -15.62
N ALA A 80 -1.70 7.55 -15.33
CA ALA A 80 -1.14 6.78 -14.23
C ALA A 80 -1.75 7.25 -12.90
N LEU A 81 -2.26 6.29 -12.11
CA LEU A 81 -2.77 6.56 -10.77
C LEU A 81 -1.62 6.91 -9.83
N THR A 82 -1.91 7.82 -8.90
CA THR A 82 -1.07 8.06 -7.73
C THR A 82 -1.06 6.83 -6.82
N LEU A 83 -0.03 6.70 -5.99
CA LEU A 83 0.07 5.59 -5.05
C LEU A 83 -1.14 5.51 -4.11
N ASP A 84 -1.65 6.65 -3.63
CA ASP A 84 -2.81 6.71 -2.73
C ASP A 84 -4.10 6.23 -3.42
N GLU A 85 -4.27 6.53 -4.72
CA GLU A 85 -5.40 6.01 -5.52
C GLU A 85 -5.29 4.49 -5.72
N VAL A 86 -4.08 3.96 -5.93
CA VAL A 86 -3.88 2.50 -6.04
C VAL A 86 -4.17 1.80 -4.71
N VAL A 87 -3.77 2.39 -3.58
CA VAL A 87 -4.07 1.87 -2.24
C VAL A 87 -5.57 1.76 -2.01
N HIS A 88 -6.34 2.74 -2.47
CA HIS A 88 -7.80 2.70 -2.39
C HIS A 88 -8.42 1.52 -3.15
N LEU A 89 -7.78 1.05 -4.24
CA LEU A 89 -8.21 -0.14 -4.99
C LEU A 89 -7.84 -1.46 -4.30
N VAL A 90 -6.70 -1.50 -3.60
CA VAL A 90 -6.25 -2.68 -2.83
C VAL A 90 -7.14 -2.93 -1.61
N GLY A 91 -7.69 -1.85 -1.04
CA GLY A 91 -8.50 -1.87 0.17
C GLY A 91 -7.68 -1.52 1.42
N GLU A 92 -8.37 -1.05 2.45
CA GLU A 92 -7.73 -0.59 3.69
C GLU A 92 -7.54 -1.68 4.75
N ASP A 93 -7.96 -2.92 4.46
CA ASP A 93 -7.92 -4.05 5.39
C ASP A 93 -6.53 -4.71 5.52
N CYS A 94 -5.49 -3.90 5.61
CA CYS A 94 -4.13 -4.34 5.87
C CYS A 94 -3.42 -3.45 6.89
N ASP A 95 -2.44 -4.03 7.58
CA ASP A 95 -1.68 -3.36 8.63
C ASP A 95 -0.51 -2.55 8.03
N ILE A 96 -0.01 -2.95 6.86
CA ILE A 96 1.05 -2.27 6.12
C ILE A 96 1.02 -2.63 4.63
N ILE A 97 1.44 -1.68 3.80
CA ILE A 97 1.66 -1.85 2.37
C ILE A 97 3.15 -1.74 2.05
N LEU A 98 3.71 -2.76 1.39
CA LEU A 98 5.07 -2.74 0.86
C LEU A 98 5.03 -2.40 -0.63
N ALA A 99 5.52 -1.22 -0.99
CA ALA A 99 5.49 -0.74 -2.36
C ALA A 99 6.84 -0.98 -3.06
N GLU A 100 6.90 -1.84 -4.07
CA GLU A 100 8.09 -1.99 -4.92
C GLU A 100 8.13 -0.86 -5.96
N GLY A 101 9.13 0.03 -5.86
CA GLY A 101 9.27 1.17 -6.77
C GLY A 101 8.82 2.49 -6.15
N PHE A 102 8.07 3.30 -6.91
CA PHE A 102 7.59 4.63 -6.47
C PHE A 102 8.71 5.53 -5.92
N LYS A 103 9.82 5.63 -6.68
CA LYS A 103 11.04 6.34 -6.23
C LYS A 103 10.82 7.82 -5.95
N GLN A 104 9.86 8.44 -6.64
CA GLN A 104 9.58 9.87 -6.54
C GLN A 104 8.48 10.21 -5.53
N ASP A 105 7.73 9.22 -5.07
CA ASP A 105 6.64 9.42 -4.13
C ASP A 105 7.13 9.87 -2.75
N ASN A 106 6.25 10.46 -1.98
CA ASN A 106 6.59 11.02 -0.67
C ASN A 106 6.49 9.99 0.47
N THR A 107 6.65 8.70 0.18
CA THR A 107 6.62 7.61 1.17
C THR A 107 7.98 7.40 1.85
N PRO A 108 8.00 6.92 3.11
CA PRO A 108 9.19 6.34 3.72
C PRO A 108 9.80 5.23 2.85
N LYS A 109 11.13 5.20 2.74
CA LYS A 109 11.85 4.28 1.84
C LYS A 109 12.89 3.44 2.54
N ILE A 110 12.94 2.16 2.19
CA ILE A 110 14.08 1.29 2.45
C ILE A 110 14.78 1.06 1.12
N GLU A 111 16.06 1.44 1.05
CA GLU A 111 16.87 1.13 -0.12
C GLU A 111 17.51 -0.24 0.02
N VAL A 112 17.42 -1.05 -1.03
CA VAL A 112 18.19 -2.27 -1.19
C VAL A 112 19.40 -1.96 -2.06
N HIS A 113 20.57 -2.04 -1.43
CA HIS A 113 21.87 -1.80 -2.04
C HIS A 113 22.69 -3.10 -2.05
N ARG A 114 23.46 -3.28 -3.11
CA ARG A 114 24.44 -4.36 -3.24
C ARG A 114 25.68 -3.80 -3.90
N ARG A 115 26.86 -4.05 -3.33
CA ARG A 115 28.14 -3.59 -3.86
C ARG A 115 28.32 -3.94 -5.34
N GLU A 116 27.98 -5.17 -5.70
CA GLU A 116 28.14 -5.70 -7.07
C GLU A 116 27.24 -5.01 -8.12
N VAL A 117 26.15 -4.37 -7.69
CA VAL A 117 25.20 -3.66 -8.57
C VAL A 117 25.64 -2.19 -8.80
N GLY A 118 26.74 -1.77 -8.16
CA GLY A 118 27.28 -0.42 -8.20
C GLY A 118 26.72 0.47 -7.08
N PRO A 119 27.01 1.79 -7.07
CA PRO A 119 26.79 2.64 -5.89
C PRO A 119 25.30 2.75 -5.48
N PRO A 120 25.00 3.13 -4.23
CA PRO A 120 23.65 3.44 -3.77
C PRO A 120 22.96 4.50 -4.66
N LEU A 121 21.63 4.54 -4.60
CA LEU A 121 20.82 5.55 -5.24
C LEU A 121 21.14 6.94 -4.65
N SER A 122 21.34 7.93 -5.51
CA SER A 122 21.53 9.31 -5.09
C SER A 122 20.19 9.96 -4.73
N ALA A 123 20.23 10.84 -3.72
CA ALA A 123 19.13 11.75 -3.36
C ALA A 123 17.76 11.09 -3.09
N VAL A 124 17.74 9.89 -2.51
CA VAL A 124 16.47 9.24 -2.10
C VAL A 124 15.82 10.03 -0.97
N ARG A 125 14.68 10.64 -1.24
CA ARG A 125 13.89 11.36 -0.23
C ARG A 125 13.24 10.38 0.75
N LYS A 126 13.16 10.78 2.03
CA LYS A 126 12.56 9.99 3.12
C LYS A 126 13.14 8.57 3.26
N LEU A 127 14.44 8.43 3.00
CA LEU A 127 15.16 7.19 3.22
C LEU A 127 15.29 6.91 4.73
N ILE A 128 14.66 5.84 5.21
CA ILE A 128 14.61 5.47 6.64
C ILE A 128 15.64 4.41 7.02
N ALA A 129 16.07 3.60 6.05
CA ALA A 129 17.06 2.55 6.21
C ALA A 129 17.66 2.11 4.86
N ILE A 130 18.83 1.47 4.90
CA ILE A 130 19.47 0.79 3.76
C ILE A 130 19.72 -0.66 4.14
N ALA A 131 19.21 -1.60 3.35
CA ALA A 131 19.55 -3.03 3.42
C ALA A 131 20.73 -3.28 2.45
N THR A 132 21.91 -3.60 2.99
CA THR A 132 23.18 -3.64 2.24
C THR A 132 24.04 -4.85 2.59
N ASP A 133 24.95 -5.22 1.69
CA ASP A 133 26.00 -6.24 1.88
C ASP A 133 27.40 -5.64 2.13
N GLU A 134 27.50 -4.32 2.19
CA GLU A 134 28.73 -3.59 2.53
C GLU A 134 28.44 -2.42 3.49
N PRO A 135 29.41 -2.02 4.34
CA PRO A 135 29.29 -0.81 5.14
C PRO A 135 29.35 0.43 4.24
N LEU A 136 28.43 1.38 4.46
CA LEU A 136 28.35 2.65 3.74
C LEU A 136 28.65 3.84 4.67
N GLU A 137 29.33 4.85 4.15
CA GLU A 137 29.58 6.11 4.87
C GLU A 137 28.32 7.00 4.86
N THR A 138 27.37 6.71 5.74
CA THR A 138 26.11 7.47 5.86
C THR A 138 25.56 7.46 7.28
N LYS A 139 24.77 8.48 7.61
CA LYS A 139 24.03 8.57 8.88
C LYS A 139 22.72 7.77 8.87
N VAL A 140 22.31 7.27 7.71
CA VAL A 140 21.10 6.45 7.58
C VAL A 140 21.33 5.09 8.23
N ARG A 141 20.30 4.55 8.89
CA ARG A 141 20.35 3.22 9.50
C ARG A 141 20.66 2.16 8.45
N GLN A 142 21.61 1.28 8.74
CA GLN A 142 22.03 0.20 7.84
C GLN A 142 21.66 -1.14 8.47
N PHE A 143 21.16 -2.04 7.64
CA PHE A 143 20.83 -3.41 8.01
C PHE A 143 21.56 -4.35 7.06
N SER A 144 22.01 -5.49 7.58
CA SER A 144 22.35 -6.61 6.70
C SER A 144 21.11 -6.98 5.89
N ARG A 145 21.30 -7.36 4.63
CA ARG A 145 20.19 -7.90 3.81
C ARG A 145 19.52 -9.13 4.43
N GLN A 146 20.21 -9.84 5.31
CA GLN A 146 19.71 -11.02 6.01
C GLN A 146 19.03 -10.67 7.35
N ASP A 147 19.13 -9.42 7.81
CA ASP A 147 18.50 -8.98 9.07
C ASP A 147 17.03 -8.60 8.84
N ILE A 148 16.24 -9.58 8.42
CA ILE A 148 14.81 -9.43 8.13
C ILE A 148 14.04 -9.09 9.41
N LYS A 149 14.46 -9.65 10.55
CA LYS A 149 13.86 -9.36 11.85
C LYS A 149 14.08 -7.91 12.26
N GLY A 150 15.30 -7.38 12.11
CA GLY A 150 15.60 -5.98 12.40
C GLY A 150 14.82 -5.02 11.50
N LEU A 151 14.69 -5.35 10.20
CA LEU A 151 13.85 -4.56 9.28
C LEU A 151 12.36 -4.65 9.62
N ALA A 152 11.85 -5.83 9.97
CA ALA A 152 10.46 -5.99 10.40
C ALA A 152 10.19 -5.24 11.72
N ASP A 153 11.12 -5.23 12.67
CA ASP A 153 11.02 -4.45 13.91
C ASP A 153 10.96 -2.94 13.64
N LEU A 154 11.77 -2.46 12.68
CA LEU A 154 11.73 -1.07 12.22
C LEU A 154 10.35 -0.72 11.65
N LEU A 155 9.79 -1.57 10.80
CA LEU A 155 8.47 -1.38 10.20
C LEU A 155 7.35 -1.41 11.25
N GLU A 156 7.40 -2.40 12.13
CA GLU A 156 6.39 -2.63 13.16
C GLU A 156 6.30 -1.44 14.13
N ARG A 157 7.44 -1.02 14.69
CA ARG A 157 7.48 0.05 15.68
C ARG A 157 7.30 1.42 15.06
N GLY A 158 7.83 1.63 13.86
CA GLY A 158 7.82 2.92 13.18
C GLY A 158 6.50 3.25 12.48
N PHE A 159 5.77 2.24 12.00
CA PHE A 159 4.66 2.47 11.07
C PHE A 159 3.39 1.70 11.43
N ILE A 160 3.50 0.43 11.85
CA ILE A 160 2.31 -0.40 12.11
C ILE A 160 1.67 -0.03 13.46
N LYS A 161 2.41 -0.17 14.56
CA LYS A 161 1.90 0.06 15.92
C LYS A 161 1.38 1.48 16.17
N PRO A 162 2.02 2.55 15.68
CA PRO A 162 1.52 3.91 15.87
C PRO A 162 0.18 4.21 15.19
N GLN A 163 -0.22 3.38 14.22
CA GLN A 163 -1.43 3.58 13.42
C GLN A 163 -2.46 2.48 13.67
N ARG A 164 -2.59 1.96 14.90
CA ARG A 164 -3.58 0.90 15.19
C ARG A 164 -5.03 1.35 14.97
N GLU A 165 -5.31 2.63 15.20
CA GLU A 165 -6.60 3.24 14.88
C GLU A 165 -6.42 4.20 13.72
N ARG A 166 -7.23 4.02 12.67
CA ARG A 166 -7.13 4.77 11.42
C ARG A 166 -8.51 5.22 10.99
N THR A 167 -8.58 6.48 10.56
CA THR A 167 -9.78 7.05 9.95
C THR A 167 -9.36 7.70 8.65
N SER A 168 -9.96 7.23 7.57
CA SER A 168 -9.70 7.70 6.21
C SER A 168 -10.93 8.41 5.71
N LEU A 169 -10.75 9.56 5.05
CA LEU A 169 -11.83 10.26 4.38
C LEU A 169 -11.48 10.43 2.92
N TYR A 170 -12.40 10.04 2.04
CA TYR A 170 -12.30 10.25 0.61
C TYR A 170 -13.47 11.13 0.16
N ILE A 171 -13.18 12.17 -0.63
CA ILE A 171 -14.18 13.02 -1.27
C ILE A 171 -13.98 12.91 -2.77
N ASN A 172 -15.00 12.44 -3.49
CA ASN A 172 -14.92 12.18 -4.94
C ASN A 172 -13.72 11.27 -5.30
N ASN A 173 -13.50 10.23 -4.49
CA ASN A 173 -12.35 9.31 -4.59
C ASN A 173 -10.97 9.93 -4.32
N ILE A 174 -10.90 11.20 -3.89
CA ILE A 174 -9.65 11.88 -3.54
C ILE A 174 -9.45 11.77 -2.01
N PRO A 175 -8.30 11.28 -1.53
CA PRO A 175 -8.02 11.22 -0.10
C PRO A 175 -7.91 12.62 0.50
N VAL A 176 -8.56 12.82 1.65
CA VAL A 176 -8.55 14.08 2.40
C VAL A 176 -7.85 13.87 3.74
N PRO A 177 -6.70 14.54 4.00
CA PRO A 177 -6.00 14.40 5.27
C PRO A 177 -6.82 15.02 6.40
N LEU A 178 -7.03 14.25 7.47
CA LEU A 178 -7.70 14.71 8.69
C LEU A 178 -6.67 15.09 9.75
N THR A 179 -6.80 16.29 10.32
CA THR A 179 -6.11 16.67 11.56
C THR A 179 -6.71 15.91 12.76
N ALA A 180 -6.09 15.99 13.94
CA ALA A 180 -6.53 15.22 15.11
C ALA A 180 -8.00 15.47 15.49
N PHE A 181 -8.41 16.73 15.56
CA PHE A 181 -9.75 17.10 16.01
C PHE A 181 -10.89 16.59 15.10
N PRO A 182 -10.93 16.87 13.77
CA PRO A 182 -11.94 16.30 12.89
C PRO A 182 -11.92 14.76 12.86
N ARG A 183 -10.72 14.16 12.97
CA ARG A 183 -10.57 12.70 13.00
C ARG A 183 -11.26 12.10 14.23
N GLU A 184 -11.00 12.63 15.41
CA GLU A 184 -11.60 12.15 16.67
C GLU A 184 -13.12 12.29 16.64
N ILE A 185 -13.64 13.45 16.22
CA ILE A 185 -15.10 13.67 16.14
C ILE A 185 -15.76 12.68 15.20
N ILE A 186 -15.27 12.56 13.95
CA ILE A 186 -15.85 11.66 12.95
C ILE A 186 -15.83 10.22 13.49
N SER A 187 -14.70 9.78 14.03
CA SER A 187 -14.54 8.40 14.51
C SER A 187 -15.47 8.10 15.67
N HIS A 188 -15.52 8.97 16.69
CA HIS A 188 -16.37 8.77 17.86
C HIS A 188 -17.86 8.80 17.49
N VAL A 189 -18.30 9.74 16.65
CA VAL A 189 -19.72 9.81 16.22
C VAL A 189 -20.11 8.55 15.49
N LEU A 190 -19.31 8.10 14.52
CA LEU A 190 -19.61 6.91 13.72
C LEU A 190 -19.61 5.63 14.57
N LEU A 191 -18.60 5.45 15.44
CA LEU A 191 -18.55 4.31 16.35
C LEU A 191 -19.74 4.32 17.33
N THR A 192 -20.13 5.50 17.85
CA THR A 192 -21.31 5.63 18.70
C THR A 192 -22.57 5.21 17.96
N MET A 193 -22.78 5.69 16.73
CA MET A 193 -23.94 5.32 15.91
C MET A 193 -24.03 3.81 15.69
N VAL A 194 -22.90 3.17 15.37
CA VAL A 194 -22.86 1.73 15.11
C VAL A 194 -23.00 0.91 16.39
N SER A 195 -22.49 1.40 17.53
CA SER A 195 -22.65 0.73 18.83
C SER A 195 -24.12 0.60 19.29
N CYS A 196 -25.00 1.47 18.78
CA CYS A 196 -26.43 1.41 19.06
C CYS A 196 -27.18 0.39 18.18
N LEU A 197 -26.54 -0.20 17.16
CA LEU A 197 -27.17 -1.16 16.26
C LEU A 197 -27.25 -2.56 16.89
N LYS A 198 -28.43 -3.18 16.82
CA LYS A 198 -28.61 -4.56 17.28
C LYS A 198 -27.99 -5.54 16.29
N GLY A 199 -27.35 -6.59 16.81
CA GLY A 199 -26.78 -7.68 16.00
C GLY A 199 -25.40 -7.39 15.39
N VAL A 200 -24.81 -6.24 15.68
CA VAL A 200 -23.42 -5.94 15.31
C VAL A 200 -22.50 -6.47 16.42
N GLY A 201 -21.55 -7.34 16.04
CA GLY A 201 -20.52 -7.87 16.95
C GLY A 201 -19.44 -6.83 17.28
N GLU A 202 -18.25 -7.30 17.65
CA GLU A 202 -17.08 -6.42 17.80
C GLU A 202 -16.79 -5.68 16.47
N VAL A 203 -16.83 -4.35 16.51
CA VAL A 203 -16.55 -3.49 15.34
C VAL A 203 -15.05 -3.41 15.13
N ARG A 204 -14.52 -4.17 14.16
CA ARG A 204 -13.11 -4.15 13.77
C ARG A 204 -12.82 -3.22 12.59
N SER A 205 -13.83 -2.98 11.76
CA SER A 205 -13.80 -2.05 10.63
C SER A 205 -15.19 -1.45 10.43
N LEU A 206 -15.24 -0.26 9.84
CA LEU A 206 -16.47 0.44 9.52
C LEU A 206 -16.29 1.20 8.20
N ASP A 207 -17.02 0.79 7.18
CA ASP A 207 -17.05 1.45 5.88
C ASP A 207 -18.38 2.19 5.70
N ILE A 208 -18.31 3.48 5.41
CA ILE A 208 -19.47 4.31 5.12
C ILE A 208 -19.25 5.00 3.78
N SER A 209 -20.15 4.73 2.84
CA SER A 209 -20.19 5.39 1.54
C SER A 209 -21.48 6.18 1.39
N LEU A 210 -21.36 7.39 0.85
CA LEU A 210 -22.49 8.28 0.61
C LEU A 210 -22.45 8.73 -0.85
N ARG A 211 -23.54 8.49 -1.58
CA ARG A 211 -23.73 8.99 -2.94
C ARG A 211 -24.82 10.04 -2.94
N LYS A 212 -24.56 11.19 -3.57
CA LYS A 212 -25.54 12.25 -3.79
C LYS A 212 -25.75 12.43 -5.29
N GLU A 213 -26.98 12.68 -5.70
CA GLU A 213 -27.24 13.12 -7.07
C GLU A 213 -26.62 14.51 -7.29
N PRO A 214 -26.03 14.78 -8.47
CA PRO A 214 -25.63 16.13 -8.82
C PRO A 214 -26.84 17.05 -8.72
N LYS A 215 -26.69 18.22 -8.10
CA LYS A 215 -27.73 19.24 -8.21
C LYS A 215 -27.86 19.58 -9.70
N GLN A 216 -29.02 19.34 -10.29
CA GLN A 216 -29.34 19.86 -11.62
C GLN A 216 -29.23 21.39 -11.52
N GLY A 217 -28.27 21.94 -12.26
CA GLY A 217 -28.07 23.39 -12.36
C GLY A 217 -29.13 24.04 -13.21
#